data_AF-A0A5M6CE66-F1
#
_entry.id   AF-A0A5M6CE66-F1
#
_cell.length_a   1.000
_cell.length_b   1.000
_cell.length_c   1.000
_cell.angle_alpha   90.00
_cell.angle_beta   90.00
_cell.angle_gamma   90.00
#
_symmetry.space_group_name_H-M   'P 1'
#
loop_
_entity.id
_entity.type
_entity.pdbx_description
1 polymer ?
#
loop_
_entity_poly.entity_id
_entity_poly.type
_entity_poly.pdbx_seq_one_letter_code
_entity_poly.pdbx_strand_id
1 'polypeptide(L)'
;MKKMKLLSLLTAVLIALGYISSNALPPEPSGGKNTITRNACLPGYIGCSGATVILKLTGSGSGINSYEATTESYKYYAAYTKITVTVAGYTSTLPYYLPTAVGESTIINLGGDGEGVGPYTVGIYKNADKQFTLSVGYNAY
;
A
#
# COMPACT_ATOMS: atom_id res chain seq x y z
N MET A 1 -1.71 -11.75 68.65
CA MET A 1 -2.45 -12.14 67.43
C MET A 1 -3.28 -10.94 66.95
N LYS A 2 -2.87 -10.28 65.86
CA LYS A 2 -3.70 -9.40 65.00
C LYS A 2 -2.80 -8.80 63.92
N LYS A 3 -3.39 -8.63 62.73
CA LYS A 3 -2.85 -8.04 61.48
C LYS A 3 -2.45 -9.05 60.39
N MET A 4 -3.44 -9.69 59.80
CA MET A 4 -3.37 -10.20 58.42
C MET A 4 -4.76 -10.06 57.77
N LYS A 5 -5.09 -8.87 57.24
CA LYS A 5 -6.28 -8.66 56.39
C LYS A 5 -6.10 -7.47 55.41
N LEU A 6 -4.93 -7.32 54.79
CA LEU A 6 -4.70 -6.20 53.86
C LEU A 6 -4.09 -6.57 52.50
N LEU A 7 -4.16 -7.82 52.07
CA LEU A 7 -3.67 -8.24 50.74
C LEU A 7 -4.76 -8.70 49.75
N SER A 8 -6.05 -8.64 50.12
CA SER A 8 -7.13 -9.14 49.25
C SER A 8 -7.81 -8.05 48.40
N LEU A 9 -7.55 -6.75 48.64
CA LEU A 9 -8.30 -5.68 47.97
C LEU A 9 -7.67 -5.21 46.66
N LEU A 10 -6.37 -5.45 46.45
CA LEU A 10 -5.65 -4.92 45.28
C LEU A 10 -5.90 -5.73 44.00
N THR A 11 -6.25 -7.01 44.12
CA THR A 11 -6.57 -7.88 42.97
C THR A 11 -7.96 -7.66 42.41
N ALA A 12 -8.90 -7.11 43.18
CA ALA A 12 -10.27 -6.84 42.71
C ALA A 12 -10.37 -5.56 41.85
N VAL A 13 -9.46 -4.60 42.01
CA VAL A 13 -9.47 -3.33 41.26
C VAL A 13 -8.91 -3.50 39.84
N LEU A 14 -8.00 -4.46 39.63
CA LEU A 14 -7.40 -4.72 38.31
C LEU A 14 -8.37 -5.36 37.31
N ILE A 15 -9.45 -6.00 37.77
CA ILE A 15 -10.45 -6.63 36.89
C ILE A 15 -11.50 -5.60 36.40
N ALA A 16 -11.69 -4.49 37.12
CA ALA A 16 -12.68 -3.47 36.77
C ALA A 16 -12.17 -2.41 35.77
N LEU A 17 -10.86 -2.35 35.50
CA LEU A 17 -10.24 -1.35 34.61
C LEU A 17 -9.95 -1.88 33.19
N GLY A 18 -10.31 -3.12 32.88
CA GLY A 18 -9.99 -3.76 31.59
C GLY A 18 -10.83 -3.34 30.38
N TYR A 19 -11.75 -2.38 30.52
CA TYR A 19 -12.74 -2.07 29.49
C TYR A 19 -12.78 -0.60 29.07
N ILE A 20 -11.69 -0.01 28.59
CA ILE A 20 -11.84 1.14 27.69
C ILE A 20 -10.67 1.23 26.70
N SER A 21 -11.03 1.38 25.41
CA SER A 21 -10.17 1.70 24.26
C SER A 21 -9.30 0.57 23.68
N SER A 22 -9.94 -0.52 23.28
CA SER A 22 -9.54 -1.08 21.98
C SER A 22 -10.05 -0.12 20.91
N ASN A 23 -9.21 0.81 20.45
CA ASN A 23 -9.33 1.31 19.08
C ASN A 23 -9.07 0.09 18.19
N ALA A 24 -10.09 -0.75 18.03
CA ALA A 24 -10.06 -1.85 17.10
C ALA A 24 -9.83 -1.22 15.74
N LEU A 25 -8.59 -1.34 15.25
CA LEU A 25 -8.30 -1.15 13.84
C LEU A 25 -9.37 -1.95 13.08
N PRO A 26 -9.93 -1.40 11.99
CA PRO A 26 -10.94 -2.10 11.22
C PRO A 26 -10.44 -3.53 10.94
N PRO A 27 -11.31 -4.54 11.04
CA PRO A 27 -10.91 -5.94 10.91
C PRO A 27 -10.08 -6.10 9.62
N GLU A 28 -8.88 -6.67 9.75
CA GLU A 28 -8.01 -6.94 8.60
C GLU A 28 -8.85 -7.70 7.56
N PRO A 29 -9.03 -7.20 6.33
CA PRO A 29 -9.84 -7.90 5.34
C PRO A 29 -9.25 -9.28 5.10
N SER A 30 -10.08 -10.31 5.19
CA SER A 30 -9.69 -11.71 5.02
C SER A 30 -9.11 -11.93 3.62
N GLY A 31 -7.80 -12.09 3.53
CA GLY A 31 -7.06 -12.24 2.30
C GLY A 31 -5.60 -11.94 2.59
N GLY A 32 -4.69 -12.82 2.18
CA GLY A 32 -3.26 -12.64 2.46
C GLY A 32 -2.73 -11.27 2.02
N LYS A 33 -1.52 -10.93 2.45
CA LYS A 33 -0.90 -9.64 2.07
C LYS A 33 -0.20 -9.76 0.72
N ASN A 34 -0.46 -8.82 -0.18
CA ASN A 34 0.37 -8.54 -1.33
C ASN A 34 1.63 -7.78 -0.88
N THR A 35 2.71 -7.92 -1.64
CA THR A 35 3.94 -7.12 -1.49
C THR A 35 4.20 -6.40 -2.80
N ILE A 36 4.39 -5.08 -2.76
CA ILE A 36 4.89 -4.29 -3.89
C ILE A 36 6.29 -3.80 -3.57
N THR A 37 7.24 -4.10 -4.44
CA THR A 37 8.64 -3.71 -4.30
C THR A 37 8.98 -2.70 -5.38
N ARG A 38 9.49 -1.53 -4.98
CA ARG A 38 10.05 -0.60 -5.96
C ARG A 38 11.37 -1.17 -6.48
N ASN A 39 11.44 -1.37 -7.78
CA ASN A 39 12.68 -1.62 -8.49
C ASN A 39 12.99 -0.41 -9.37
N ALA A 40 14.24 0.03 -9.38
CA ALA A 40 14.69 1.18 -10.17
C ALA A 40 14.75 0.76 -11.66
N CYS A 41 13.58 0.79 -12.29
CA CYS A 41 13.24 0.42 -13.66
C CYS A 41 13.46 -1.02 -14.10
N LEU A 42 12.42 -1.56 -14.72
CA LEU A 42 12.52 -2.70 -15.60
C LEU A 42 13.12 -2.30 -16.97
N PRO A 43 13.66 -3.25 -17.75
CA PRO A 43 14.05 -3.00 -19.13
C PRO A 43 12.88 -2.44 -19.97
N GLY A 44 13.14 -1.45 -20.82
CA GLY A 44 12.14 -0.89 -21.75
C GLY A 44 11.72 0.56 -21.48
N TYR A 45 12.15 1.18 -20.37
CA TYR A 45 12.00 2.63 -20.16
C TYR A 45 13.17 3.41 -20.80
N ILE A 46 12.90 4.60 -21.32
CA ILE A 46 13.92 5.49 -21.93
C ILE A 46 14.95 5.95 -20.87
N GLY A 47 14.53 6.05 -19.61
CA GLY A 47 15.40 6.36 -18.49
C GLY A 47 14.68 6.20 -17.16
N CYS A 48 15.43 6.18 -16.06
CA CYS A 48 14.90 5.89 -14.74
C CYS A 48 14.65 7.11 -13.89
N SER A 49 13.44 7.20 -13.35
CA SER A 49 13.11 8.24 -12.38
C SER A 49 13.24 7.71 -10.96
N GLY A 50 14.06 8.40 -10.16
CA GLY A 50 14.12 8.26 -8.70
C GLY A 50 13.02 9.04 -7.98
N ALA A 51 12.10 9.70 -8.71
CA ALA A 51 11.05 10.52 -8.10
C ALA A 51 10.18 9.71 -7.13
N THR A 52 9.79 10.32 -6.02
CA THR A 52 8.87 9.71 -5.05
C THR A 52 7.54 9.38 -5.73
N VAL A 53 7.05 8.17 -5.48
CA VAL A 53 5.75 7.70 -5.97
C VAL A 53 4.83 7.56 -4.78
N ILE A 54 3.63 8.12 -4.88
CA ILE A 54 2.57 7.92 -3.91
C ILE A 54 1.57 6.94 -4.51
N LEU A 55 1.45 5.76 -3.92
CA LEU A 55 0.45 4.75 -4.32
C LEU A 55 -0.75 4.83 -3.39
N LYS A 56 -1.94 5.07 -3.94
CA LYS A 56 -3.22 5.02 -3.23
C LYS A 56 -3.99 3.78 -3.67
N LEU A 57 -4.01 2.76 -2.81
CA LEU A 57 -4.65 1.48 -3.07
C LEU A 57 -6.11 1.48 -2.60
N THR A 58 -7.00 0.90 -3.39
CA THR A 58 -8.44 0.77 -3.09
C THR A 58 -8.95 -0.62 -3.46
N GLY A 59 -10.03 -1.07 -2.83
CA GLY A 59 -10.57 -2.41 -3.00
C GLY A 59 -12.04 -2.53 -2.61
N SER A 60 -12.51 -3.75 -2.40
CA SER A 60 -13.89 -4.05 -1.97
C SER A 60 -14.19 -3.68 -0.51
N GLY A 61 -13.20 -3.21 0.25
CA GLY A 61 -13.34 -2.71 1.63
C GLY A 61 -12.87 -1.26 1.80
N SER A 62 -13.23 -0.65 2.94
CA SER A 62 -12.76 0.70 3.30
C SER A 62 -11.30 0.67 3.73
N GLY A 63 -10.42 1.19 2.88
CA GLY A 63 -9.05 1.50 3.26
C GLY A 63 -8.29 2.13 2.10
N ILE A 64 -7.54 3.18 2.41
CA ILE A 64 -6.60 3.83 1.51
C ILE A 64 -5.24 3.66 2.17
N ASN A 65 -4.40 2.80 1.59
CA ASN A 65 -2.99 2.79 1.94
C ASN A 65 -2.27 3.74 0.99
N SER A 66 -1.59 4.73 1.56
CA SER A 66 -0.69 5.63 0.87
C SER A 66 0.73 5.16 1.14
N TYR A 67 1.50 4.87 0.10
CA TYR A 67 2.90 4.48 0.21
C TYR A 67 3.77 5.44 -0.57
N GLU A 68 4.79 5.99 0.09
CA GLU A 68 5.87 6.74 -0.55
C GLU A 68 6.98 5.78 -0.96
N ALA A 69 7.06 5.52 -2.26
CA ALA A 69 8.11 4.74 -2.86
C ALA A 69 9.32 5.65 -3.04
N THR A 70 10.39 5.49 -2.26
CA THR A 70 11.72 5.98 -2.65
C THR A 70 12.63 4.80 -2.98
N THR A 71 12.56 3.68 -2.22
CA THR A 71 13.28 2.41 -2.52
C THR A 71 12.77 1.17 -1.76
N GLU A 72 11.60 1.20 -1.11
CA GLU A 72 11.22 0.15 -0.14
C GLU A 72 10.13 -0.81 -0.63
N SER A 73 10.09 -2.02 -0.07
CA SER A 73 8.99 -2.97 -0.27
C SER A 73 7.86 -2.69 0.69
N TYR A 74 6.62 -2.70 0.20
CA TYR A 74 5.43 -2.43 1.01
C TYR A 74 4.43 -3.57 0.95
N LYS A 75 3.84 -3.92 2.11
CA LYS A 75 2.80 -4.94 2.21
C LYS A 75 1.42 -4.30 2.32
N TYR A 76 0.46 -4.81 1.57
CA TYR A 76 -0.93 -4.35 1.58
C TYR A 76 -1.90 -5.53 1.47
N TYR A 77 -3.15 -5.35 1.87
CA TYR A 77 -4.13 -6.44 1.80
C TYR A 77 -4.45 -6.81 0.36
N ALA A 78 -4.56 -8.12 0.06
CA ALA A 78 -4.94 -8.59 -1.28
C ALA A 78 -6.34 -8.16 -1.72
N ALA A 79 -7.18 -7.69 -0.80
CA ALA A 79 -8.49 -7.10 -1.12
C ALA A 79 -8.37 -5.77 -1.90
N TYR A 80 -7.22 -5.09 -1.87
CA TYR A 80 -6.99 -3.92 -2.70
C TYR A 80 -6.56 -4.35 -4.10
N THR A 81 -7.45 -4.11 -5.06
CA THR A 81 -7.32 -4.53 -6.46
C THR A 81 -7.14 -3.36 -7.41
N LYS A 82 -7.26 -2.13 -6.90
CA LYS A 82 -7.16 -0.90 -7.68
C LYS A 82 -6.13 0.05 -7.10
N ILE A 83 -5.54 0.88 -7.96
CA ILE A 83 -4.47 1.80 -7.59
C ILE A 83 -4.59 3.15 -8.31
N THR A 84 -4.41 4.22 -7.56
CA THR A 84 -4.16 5.57 -8.08
C THR A 84 -2.71 5.91 -7.78
N VAL A 85 -2.01 6.52 -8.73
CA VAL A 85 -0.58 6.79 -8.63
C VAL A 85 -0.30 8.27 -8.77
N THR A 86 0.54 8.82 -7.90
CA THR A 86 1.09 10.17 -8.03
C THR A 86 2.62 10.13 -8.11
N VAL A 87 3.21 10.82 -9.09
CA VAL A 87 4.68 10.95 -9.23
C VAL A 87 5.01 12.41 -9.47
N ALA A 88 5.86 13.00 -8.62
CA ALA A 88 6.31 14.39 -8.74
C ALA A 88 5.17 15.41 -9.03
N GLY A 89 4.01 15.22 -8.40
CA GLY A 89 2.83 16.08 -8.54
C GLY A 89 1.85 15.68 -9.66
N TYR A 90 2.20 14.73 -10.53
CA TYR A 90 1.29 14.19 -11.55
C TYR A 90 0.52 13.00 -11.01
N THR A 91 -0.81 13.05 -11.00
CA THR A 91 -1.68 11.99 -10.49
C THR A 91 -2.51 11.35 -11.60
N SER A 92 -2.63 10.03 -11.60
CA SER A 92 -3.51 9.30 -12.51
C SER A 92 -4.97 9.74 -12.31
N THR A 93 -5.68 10.05 -13.39
CA THR A 93 -7.05 10.59 -13.34
C THR A 93 -8.06 9.59 -12.77
N LEU A 94 -7.86 8.30 -13.04
CA LEU A 94 -8.73 7.21 -12.60
C LEU A 94 -7.92 6.12 -11.89
N PRO A 95 -8.57 5.28 -11.07
CA PRO A 95 -7.93 4.11 -10.49
C PRO A 95 -7.73 3.00 -11.55
N TYR A 96 -6.54 2.40 -11.57
CA TYR A 96 -6.15 1.29 -12.44
C TYR A 96 -6.30 -0.04 -11.72
N TYR A 97 -6.63 -1.11 -12.44
CA TYR A 97 -6.59 -2.44 -11.88
C TYR A 97 -5.16 -2.95 -11.75
N LEU A 98 -4.87 -3.64 -10.65
CA LEU A 98 -3.62 -4.40 -10.50
C LEU A 98 -3.65 -5.65 -11.39
N PRO A 99 -2.50 -6.09 -11.92
CA PRO A 99 -2.44 -7.29 -12.76
C PRO A 99 -2.90 -8.53 -11.99
N THR A 100 -3.65 -9.40 -12.66
CA THR A 100 -4.24 -10.58 -12.02
C THR A 100 -3.42 -11.83 -12.23
N ALA A 101 -2.79 -12.00 -13.41
CA ALA A 101 -1.91 -13.12 -13.71
C ALA A 101 -0.43 -12.77 -13.51
N VAL A 102 0.38 -13.77 -13.17
CA VAL A 102 1.84 -13.64 -13.14
C VAL A 102 2.34 -13.43 -14.57
N GLY A 103 3.24 -12.46 -14.78
CA GLY A 103 3.71 -12.09 -16.12
C GLY A 103 2.98 -10.90 -16.74
N GLU A 104 1.90 -10.41 -16.10
CA GLU A 104 1.16 -9.23 -16.58
C GLU A 104 1.66 -7.92 -15.96
N SER A 105 1.46 -6.83 -16.70
CA SER A 105 1.76 -5.47 -16.27
C SER A 105 0.58 -4.54 -16.43
N THR A 106 0.41 -3.63 -15.47
CA THR A 106 -0.40 -2.43 -15.60
C THR A 106 0.54 -1.26 -15.86
N ILE A 107 0.35 -0.56 -16.98
CA ILE A 107 1.14 0.61 -17.36
C ILE A 107 0.27 1.85 -17.26
N ILE A 108 0.79 2.89 -16.62
CA ILE A 108 0.08 4.14 -16.31
C ILE A 108 0.95 5.29 -16.78
N ASN A 109 0.45 6.09 -17.73
CA ASN A 109 1.15 7.26 -18.26
C ASN A 109 0.61 8.53 -17.60
N LEU A 110 1.47 9.28 -16.91
CA LEU A 110 1.09 10.45 -16.11
C LEU A 110 1.48 11.74 -16.83
N GLY A 111 0.49 12.61 -17.12
CA GLY A 111 0.67 13.89 -17.83
C GLY A 111 -0.11 15.07 -17.26
N GLY A 112 0.19 16.27 -17.78
CA GLY A 112 -0.21 17.57 -17.21
C GLY A 112 -1.72 17.85 -17.20
N ASP A 113 -2.49 17.18 -18.06
CA ASP A 113 -3.95 17.37 -18.19
C ASP A 113 -4.73 16.03 -18.09
N GLY A 114 -4.09 14.99 -17.55
CA GLY A 114 -4.58 13.61 -17.56
C GLY A 114 -3.68 12.66 -18.35
N GLU A 115 -4.10 11.41 -18.48
CA GLU A 115 -3.32 10.34 -19.10
C GLU A 115 -3.09 10.56 -20.60
N GLY A 116 -1.90 10.19 -21.10
CA GLY A 116 -1.65 10.17 -22.55
C GLY A 116 -0.21 10.49 -22.93
N VAL A 117 0.31 11.67 -22.55
CA VAL A 117 1.69 12.08 -22.83
C VAL A 117 2.19 12.92 -21.66
N GLY A 118 3.09 12.37 -20.86
CA GLY A 118 3.62 13.12 -19.75
C GLY A 118 4.90 12.52 -19.18
N PRO A 119 5.57 13.23 -18.26
CA PRO A 119 6.97 12.99 -17.98
C PRO A 119 7.25 11.63 -17.33
N TYR A 120 6.22 10.92 -16.85
CA TYR A 120 6.40 9.67 -16.13
C TYR A 120 5.49 8.56 -16.65
N THR A 121 6.09 7.37 -16.78
CA THR A 121 5.37 6.12 -16.98
C THR A 121 5.62 5.23 -15.78
N VAL A 122 4.54 4.74 -15.18
CA VAL A 122 4.58 3.82 -14.04
C VAL A 122 4.16 2.44 -14.52
N GLY A 123 5.00 1.44 -14.26
CA GLY A 123 4.69 0.03 -14.51
C GLY A 123 4.54 -0.72 -13.21
N ILE A 124 3.49 -1.52 -13.13
CA ILE A 124 3.24 -2.45 -12.03
C ILE A 124 3.19 -3.84 -12.63
N TYR A 125 4.23 -4.62 -12.41
CA TYR A 125 4.37 -5.98 -12.94
C TYR A 125 4.11 -7.01 -11.85
N LYS A 126 3.36 -8.07 -12.14
CA LYS A 126 3.17 -9.17 -11.19
C LYS A 126 4.21 -10.27 -11.41
N ASN A 127 5.22 -10.34 -10.54
CA ASN A 127 6.34 -11.26 -10.68
C ASN A 127 6.10 -12.64 -10.05
N ALA A 128 5.20 -12.76 -9.09
CA ALA A 128 4.78 -14.05 -8.51
C ALA A 128 3.40 -13.91 -7.82
N ASP A 129 2.87 -14.99 -7.24
CA ASP A 129 1.66 -14.88 -6.41
C ASP A 129 1.87 -13.83 -5.30
N LYS A 130 0.95 -12.87 -5.23
CA LYS A 130 0.95 -11.75 -4.28
C LYS A 130 2.23 -10.90 -4.27
N GLN A 131 3.06 -10.97 -5.31
CA GLN A 131 4.28 -10.18 -5.44
C GLN A 131 4.22 -9.30 -6.68
N PHE A 132 4.46 -8.01 -6.47
CA PHE A 132 4.42 -6.98 -7.50
C PHE A 132 5.72 -6.20 -7.50
N THR A 133 6.18 -5.83 -8.69
CA THR A 133 7.29 -4.92 -8.90
C THR A 133 6.76 -3.60 -9.45
N LEU A 134 7.10 -2.49 -8.79
CA LEU A 134 6.82 -1.13 -9.23
C LEU A 134 8.05 -0.57 -9.94
N SER A 135 7.87 0.02 -11.11
CA SER A 135 8.89 0.74 -11.86
C SER A 135 8.39 2.11 -12.31
N VAL A 136 9.28 3.09 -12.30
CA VAL A 136 9.00 4.43 -12.80
C VAL A 136 10.11 4.86 -13.72
N GLY A 137 9.75 5.10 -14.97
CA GLY A 137 10.64 5.68 -15.95
C GLY A 137 10.16 7.04 -16.43
N TYR A 138 11.06 7.75 -17.08
CA TYR A 138 10.72 8.88 -17.93
C TYR A 138 10.16 8.33 -19.25
N ASN A 139 8.98 8.80 -19.67
CA ASN A 139 8.26 8.50 -20.93
C ASN A 139 8.47 7.10 -21.55
N ALA A 140 7.41 6.33 -21.77
CA ALA A 140 7.41 5.31 -22.83
C ALA A 140 6.80 5.95 -24.09
N TYR A 141 7.56 6.01 -25.20
CA TYR A 141 7.03 6.45 -26.51
C TYR A 141 5.87 5.57 -26.97
#